data_AF-A0A948EIL1-F1
#
_entry.id   AF-A0A948EIL1-F1
#
_cell.length_a   1.000
_cell.length_b   1.000
_cell.length_c   1.000
_cell.angle_alpha   90.00
_cell.angle_beta   90.00
_cell.angle_gamma   90.00
#
_symmetry.space_group_name_H-M   'P 1'
#
loop_
_entity.id
_entity.type
_entity.pdbx_description
1 polymer ?
#
loop_
_entity_poly.entity_id
_entity_poly.type
_entity_poly.pdbx_seq_one_letter_code
_entity_poly.pdbx_strand_id
1 'polypeptide(L)'
;MYKKIIFLSIIFSFLFSFSAFAEEVTAENLGVEKPGFFSWFNNAVDTVKIWVTRDPIKKAELELKKASRQIVRIREMVEKKSDEANLDVNLERVNNRYQEMVESINQRVEKFEDENSDSEKLKSFLSKYDSQQAKHQVVLEKLEEKVPEQIMEKVREQRQEHLERYNQLMNRLEVKEQRRGNKE
;
A
#
# COMPACT_ATOMS: atom_id res chain seq x y z
N MET A 1 -41.22 -10.48 -32.51
CA MET A 1 -40.41 -11.30 -31.58
C MET A 1 -38.95 -11.27 -32.04
N TYR A 2 -38.16 -10.35 -31.51
CA TYR A 2 -36.69 -10.43 -31.57
C TYR A 2 -36.18 -10.18 -30.16
N LYS A 3 -35.78 -11.28 -29.53
CA LYS A 3 -35.19 -11.36 -28.19
C LYS A 3 -33.67 -11.33 -28.34
N LYS A 4 -33.02 -10.59 -27.44
CA LYS A 4 -31.67 -10.83 -26.92
C LYS A 4 -30.51 -10.76 -27.94
N ILE A 5 -29.88 -9.60 -28.06
CA ILE A 5 -28.40 -9.49 -28.00
C ILE A 5 -28.10 -8.20 -27.25
N ILE A 6 -27.87 -8.32 -25.95
CA ILE A 6 -27.48 -7.25 -25.04
C ILE A 6 -26.20 -7.73 -24.33
N PHE A 7 -25.24 -6.82 -24.18
CA PHE A 7 -24.05 -6.89 -23.32
C PHE A 7 -22.97 -7.93 -23.68
N LEU A 8 -22.16 -7.65 -24.71
CA LEU A 8 -20.82 -8.25 -24.85
C LEU A 8 -19.90 -7.39 -25.72
N SER A 9 -19.68 -6.13 -25.34
CA SER A 9 -18.70 -5.27 -26.05
C SER A 9 -18.11 -4.11 -25.22
N ILE A 10 -18.21 -4.11 -23.89
CA ILE A 10 -17.61 -3.06 -23.04
C ILE A 10 -16.73 -3.69 -21.94
N ILE A 11 -15.92 -4.69 -22.31
CA ILE A 11 -14.84 -5.21 -21.45
C ILE A 11 -13.49 -5.21 -22.20
N PHE A 12 -13.47 -4.74 -23.47
CA PHE A 12 -12.26 -4.76 -24.31
C PHE A 12 -11.84 -3.36 -24.75
N SER A 13 -11.71 -2.43 -23.80
CA SER A 13 -11.16 -1.09 -24.07
C SER A 13 -10.37 -0.53 -22.88
N PHE A 14 -9.70 -1.39 -22.12
CA PHE A 14 -8.72 -0.98 -21.12
C PHE A 14 -7.40 -1.76 -21.24
N LEU A 15 -6.98 -2.02 -22.48
CA LEU A 15 -5.67 -2.62 -22.82
C LEU A 15 -4.76 -1.66 -23.60
N PHE A 16 -5.08 -0.37 -23.65
CA PHE A 16 -4.30 0.59 -24.44
C PHE A 16 -3.98 1.84 -23.63
N SER A 17 -2.98 1.73 -22.74
CA SER A 17 -2.00 2.77 -22.35
C SER A 17 -1.00 2.22 -21.32
N PHE A 18 -0.38 1.06 -21.57
CA PHE A 18 0.59 0.45 -20.64
C PHE A 18 2.03 0.47 -21.19
N SER A 19 2.53 1.64 -21.60
CA SER A 19 3.89 1.74 -22.14
C SER A 19 4.72 2.89 -21.58
N ALA A 20 4.31 3.54 -20.49
CA ALA A 20 5.05 4.68 -19.93
C ALA A 20 5.44 4.60 -18.44
N PHE A 21 5.10 3.53 -17.71
CA PHE A 21 5.51 3.34 -16.30
C PHE A 21 6.42 2.12 -16.10
N ALA A 22 7.38 1.93 -17.00
CA ALA A 22 8.46 0.96 -16.84
C ALA A 22 9.58 1.47 -15.91
N GLU A 23 9.29 2.38 -14.97
CA GLU A 23 10.23 2.67 -13.89
C GLU A 23 10.27 1.47 -12.95
N GLU A 24 11.44 0.86 -12.80
CA GLU A 24 11.65 -0.24 -11.89
C GLU A 24 11.53 0.31 -10.45
N VAL A 25 10.44 -0.02 -9.75
CA VAL A 25 10.22 0.46 -8.37
C VAL A 25 11.24 -0.23 -7.45
N THR A 26 12.35 0.44 -7.16
CA THR A 26 13.41 -0.05 -6.27
C THR A 26 13.14 0.32 -4.81
N ALA A 27 13.91 -0.27 -3.88
CA ALA A 27 13.86 0.11 -2.46
C ALA A 27 14.12 1.63 -2.25
N GLU A 28 15.00 2.21 -3.07
CA GLU A 28 15.30 3.64 -3.08
C GLU A 28 14.09 4.48 -3.51
N ASN A 29 13.37 4.05 -4.56
CA ASN A 29 12.13 4.69 -5.01
C ASN A 29 11.02 4.67 -3.94
N LEU A 30 11.06 3.67 -3.05
CA LEU A 30 10.18 3.52 -1.89
C LEU A 30 10.71 4.25 -0.63
N GLY A 31 11.87 4.91 -0.70
CA GLY A 31 12.46 5.63 0.44
C GLY A 31 12.95 4.71 1.56
N VAL A 32 13.26 3.45 1.24
CA VAL A 32 13.70 2.44 2.21
C VAL A 32 15.03 1.82 1.82
N GLU A 33 15.81 1.46 2.83
CA GLU A 33 17.06 0.74 2.62
C GLU A 33 16.80 -0.69 2.15
N LYS A 34 17.65 -1.19 1.26
CA LYS A 34 17.66 -2.62 0.89
C LYS A 34 17.93 -3.48 2.14
N PRO A 35 17.27 -4.63 2.27
CA PRO A 35 17.48 -5.52 3.41
C PRO A 35 18.91 -6.11 3.38
N GLY A 36 19.79 -5.60 4.25
CA GLY A 36 21.13 -6.15 4.50
C GLY A 36 21.20 -7.02 5.77
N PHE A 37 22.40 -7.50 6.11
CA PHE A 37 22.66 -8.32 7.31
C PHE A 37 22.17 -7.67 8.62
N PHE A 38 22.22 -6.33 8.71
CA PHE A 38 21.72 -5.57 9.85
C PHE A 38 20.23 -5.20 9.78
N SER A 39 19.46 -5.69 8.79
CA SER A 39 18.04 -5.36 8.61
C SER A 39 17.16 -5.77 9.79
N TRP A 40 17.52 -6.86 10.49
CA TRP A 40 16.80 -7.30 11.69
C TRP A 40 16.96 -6.31 12.86
N PHE A 41 18.13 -5.68 13.00
CA PHE A 41 18.37 -4.63 13.99
C PHE A 41 17.61 -3.35 13.65
N ASN A 42 17.61 -2.94 12.38
CA ASN A 42 16.85 -1.76 11.92
C ASN A 42 15.34 -1.92 12.16
N ASN A 43 14.78 -3.12 12.00
CA ASN A 43 13.38 -3.39 12.36
C ASN A 43 13.11 -3.22 13.87
N ALA A 44 14.04 -3.66 14.72
CA ALA A 44 13.89 -3.57 16.18
C ALA A 44 13.94 -2.11 16.65
N VAL A 45 14.93 -1.35 16.15
CA VAL A 45 15.05 0.10 16.42
C VAL A 45 13.79 0.83 15.99
N ASP A 46 13.28 0.57 14.78
CA ASP A 46 12.06 1.24 14.33
C ASP A 46 10.82 0.83 15.12
N THR A 47 10.75 -0.42 15.60
CA THR A 47 9.64 -0.85 16.45
C THR A 47 9.67 -0.15 17.82
N VAL A 48 10.85 -0.03 18.43
CA VAL A 48 11.04 0.78 19.65
C VAL A 48 10.68 2.24 19.37
N LYS A 49 11.16 2.80 18.26
CA LYS A 49 10.89 4.18 17.86
C LYS A 49 9.39 4.43 17.66
N ILE A 50 8.67 3.53 17.00
CA ILE A 50 7.20 3.58 16.86
C ILE A 50 6.53 3.56 18.24
N TRP A 51 7.02 2.72 19.16
CA TRP A 51 6.45 2.61 20.50
C TRP A 51 6.64 3.89 21.32
N VAL A 52 7.83 4.50 21.30
CA VAL A 52 8.11 5.75 22.04
C VAL A 52 7.63 7.01 21.34
N THR A 53 7.29 6.95 20.04
CA THR A 53 6.78 8.11 19.29
C THR A 53 5.34 8.41 19.72
N ARG A 54 5.14 9.57 20.34
CA ARG A 54 3.83 10.07 20.80
C ARG A 54 3.03 10.75 19.72
N ASP A 55 3.73 11.39 18.78
CA ASP A 55 3.09 12.11 17.70
C ASP A 55 2.46 11.14 16.68
N PRO A 56 1.14 11.19 16.46
CA PRO A 56 0.42 10.20 15.67
C PRO A 56 0.83 10.21 14.19
N ILE A 57 1.08 11.39 13.61
CA ILE A 57 1.51 11.50 12.20
C ILE A 57 2.94 11.02 12.03
N LYS A 58 3.84 11.36 12.96
CA LYS A 58 5.21 10.86 12.92
C LYS A 58 5.26 9.34 13.12
N LYS A 59 4.32 8.80 13.90
CA LYS A 59 4.16 7.36 14.08
C LYS A 59 3.66 6.69 12.80
N ALA A 60 2.68 7.29 12.13
CA ALA A 60 2.20 6.84 10.82
C ALA A 60 3.31 6.90 9.75
N GLU A 61 4.18 7.91 9.75
CA GLU A 61 5.35 7.98 8.86
C GLU A 61 6.33 6.81 9.08
N LEU A 62 6.58 6.43 10.34
CA LEU A 62 7.44 5.30 10.66
C LEU A 62 6.80 3.95 10.26
N GLU A 63 5.49 3.81 10.47
CA GLU A 63 4.72 2.64 10.03
C GLU A 63 4.72 2.55 8.49
N LEU A 64 4.57 3.67 7.78
CA LEU A 64 4.64 3.72 6.31
C LEU A 64 6.00 3.26 5.80
N LYS A 65 7.09 3.75 6.40
CA LYS A 65 8.45 3.27 6.09
C LYS A 65 8.60 1.76 6.32
N LYS A 66 7.98 1.22 7.37
CA LYS A 66 8.02 -0.21 7.69
C LYS A 66 7.18 -1.04 6.71
N ALA A 67 6.05 -0.50 6.24
CA ALA A 67 5.21 -1.08 5.20
C ALA A 67 5.96 -1.15 3.86
N SER A 68 6.60 -0.05 3.43
CA SER A 68 7.44 -0.03 2.23
C SER A 68 8.56 -1.07 2.26
N ARG A 69 9.16 -1.32 3.44
CA ARG A 69 10.12 -2.43 3.59
C ARG A 69 9.50 -3.81 3.46
N GLN A 70 8.26 -4.01 3.91
CA GLN A 70 7.58 -5.29 3.68
C GLN A 70 7.38 -5.51 2.18
N ILE A 71 6.94 -4.49 1.43
CA ILE A 71 6.80 -4.58 -0.03
C ILE A 71 8.11 -4.96 -0.72
N VAL A 72 9.24 -4.35 -0.32
CA VAL A 72 10.57 -4.76 -0.83
C VAL A 72 10.88 -6.22 -0.49
N ARG A 73 10.55 -6.68 0.72
CA ARG A 73 10.75 -8.10 1.10
C ARG A 73 9.88 -9.05 0.29
N ILE A 74 8.61 -8.71 0.04
CA ILE A 74 7.72 -9.51 -0.81
C ILE A 74 8.37 -9.64 -2.19
N ARG A 75 8.80 -8.50 -2.78
CA ARG A 75 9.52 -8.49 -4.06
C ARG A 75 10.74 -9.41 -4.05
N GLU A 76 11.62 -9.27 -3.07
CA GLU A 76 12.83 -10.10 -2.99
C GLU A 76 12.54 -11.60 -2.77
N MET A 77 11.49 -11.94 -2.03
CA MET A 77 11.09 -13.35 -1.84
C MET A 77 10.62 -13.96 -3.16
N VAL A 78 9.81 -13.23 -3.92
CA VAL A 78 9.36 -13.68 -5.25
C VAL A 78 10.54 -13.78 -6.23
N GLU A 79 11.44 -12.79 -6.24
CA GLU A 79 12.57 -12.76 -7.19
C GLU A 79 13.68 -13.76 -6.88
N LYS A 80 13.95 -14.06 -5.59
CA LYS A 80 15.08 -14.93 -5.19
C LYS A 80 14.68 -16.37 -4.89
N LYS A 81 13.39 -16.64 -4.58
CA LYS A 81 12.95 -17.88 -3.91
C LYS A 81 11.64 -18.44 -4.50
N SER A 82 11.44 -18.35 -5.81
CA SER A 82 10.26 -18.93 -6.50
C SER A 82 10.07 -20.43 -6.22
N ASP A 83 11.15 -21.15 -5.91
CA ASP A 83 11.18 -22.60 -5.78
C ASP A 83 11.37 -23.09 -4.32
N GLU A 84 11.35 -22.19 -3.33
CA GLU A 84 11.48 -22.59 -1.92
C GLU A 84 10.18 -23.22 -1.38
N ALA A 85 10.33 -24.34 -0.68
CA ALA A 85 9.27 -24.88 0.16
C ALA A 85 8.82 -23.81 1.18
N ASN A 86 7.50 -23.57 1.26
CA ASN A 86 6.85 -22.55 2.11
C ASN A 86 6.91 -21.09 1.62
N LEU A 87 7.18 -20.83 0.34
CA LEU A 87 7.10 -19.49 -0.24
C LEU A 87 5.71 -18.85 0.01
N ASP A 88 4.65 -19.63 -0.16
CA ASP A 88 3.26 -19.27 0.09
C ASP A 88 3.04 -18.77 1.53
N VAL A 89 3.44 -19.55 2.53
CA VAL A 89 3.29 -19.20 3.96
C VAL A 89 4.12 -17.96 4.32
N ASN A 90 5.31 -17.82 3.73
CA ASN A 90 6.16 -16.67 4.00
C ASN A 90 5.64 -15.40 3.33
N LEU A 91 5.14 -15.49 2.10
CA LEU A 91 4.50 -14.37 1.39
C LEU A 91 3.23 -13.92 2.12
N GLU A 92 2.36 -14.85 2.49
CA GLU A 92 1.15 -14.56 3.27
C GLU A 92 1.50 -13.85 4.58
N ARG A 93 2.50 -14.34 5.32
CA ARG A 93 2.94 -13.71 6.57
C ARG A 93 3.45 -12.28 6.38
N VAL A 94 4.27 -12.04 5.36
CA VAL A 94 4.82 -10.70 5.11
C VAL A 94 3.74 -9.76 4.56
N ASN A 95 2.82 -10.27 3.74
CA ASN A 95 1.67 -9.52 3.27
C ASN A 95 0.75 -9.13 4.42
N ASN A 96 0.40 -10.06 5.32
CA ASN A 96 -0.43 -9.76 6.49
C ASN A 96 0.19 -8.65 7.35
N ARG A 97 1.50 -8.69 7.58
CA ARG A 97 2.20 -7.61 8.30
C ARG A 97 2.17 -6.28 7.56
N TYR A 98 2.27 -6.30 6.23
CA TYR A 98 2.09 -5.10 5.43
C TYR A 98 0.68 -4.54 5.66
N GLN A 99 -0.37 -5.37 5.51
CA GLN A 99 -1.76 -4.97 5.69
C GLN A 99 -2.04 -4.39 7.08
N GLU A 100 -1.56 -5.05 8.14
CA GLU A 100 -1.68 -4.55 9.52
C GLU A 100 -1.07 -3.15 9.70
N MET A 101 0.09 -2.89 9.07
CA MET A 101 0.72 -1.58 9.14
C MET A 101 -0.10 -0.53 8.41
N VAL A 102 -0.64 -0.85 7.25
CA VAL A 102 -1.43 0.11 6.49
C VAL A 102 -2.77 0.40 7.16
N GLU A 103 -3.41 -0.61 7.73
CA GLU A 103 -4.61 -0.42 8.54
C GLU A 103 -4.35 0.45 9.77
N SER A 104 -3.22 0.24 10.45
CA SER A 104 -2.83 1.10 11.58
C SER A 104 -2.60 2.55 11.15
N ILE A 105 -2.00 2.78 9.98
CA ILE A 105 -1.84 4.12 9.40
C ILE A 105 -3.21 4.75 9.15
N ASN A 106 -4.12 4.03 8.48
CA ASN A 106 -5.47 4.53 8.16
C ASN A 106 -6.21 4.98 9.42
N GLN A 107 -6.23 4.14 10.47
CA GLN A 107 -6.88 4.45 11.74
C GLN A 107 -6.27 5.67 12.44
N ARG A 108 -4.93 5.82 12.39
CA ARG A 108 -4.25 7.00 12.97
C ARG A 108 -4.57 8.27 12.21
N VAL A 109 -4.58 8.20 10.87
CA VAL A 109 -4.90 9.33 10.00
C VAL A 109 -6.33 9.78 10.21
N GLU A 110 -7.27 8.85 10.22
CA GLU A 110 -8.69 9.14 10.47
C GLU A 110 -8.89 9.84 11.81
N LYS A 111 -8.37 9.25 12.89
CA LYS A 111 -8.46 9.83 14.23
C LYS A 111 -7.77 11.21 14.32
N PHE A 112 -6.62 11.36 13.66
CA PHE A 112 -5.91 12.63 13.69
C PHE A 112 -6.65 13.73 12.93
N GLU A 113 -7.26 13.41 11.78
CA GLU A 113 -8.02 14.38 11.00
C GLU A 113 -9.28 14.85 11.74
N ASP A 114 -9.96 13.96 12.46
CA ASP A 114 -11.12 14.34 13.28
C ASP A 114 -10.77 15.40 14.33
N GLU A 115 -9.53 15.39 14.84
CA GLU A 115 -9.04 16.32 15.87
C GLU A 115 -8.25 17.52 15.29
N ASN A 116 -7.64 17.39 14.10
CA ASN A 116 -6.62 18.32 13.58
C ASN A 116 -6.72 18.51 12.07
N SER A 117 -7.93 18.77 11.57
CA SER A 117 -8.21 18.70 10.14
C SER A 117 -7.42 19.65 9.23
N ASP A 118 -7.06 20.83 9.72
CA ASP A 118 -6.33 21.84 8.93
C ASP A 118 -4.81 21.75 9.13
N SER A 119 -4.34 20.63 9.68
CA SER A 119 -2.92 20.42 9.93
C SER A 119 -2.15 20.29 8.62
N GLU A 120 -1.25 21.23 8.35
CA GLU A 120 -0.26 21.14 7.26
C GLU A 120 0.58 19.85 7.35
N LYS A 121 0.79 19.36 8.58
CA LYS A 121 1.47 18.09 8.81
C LYS A 121 0.67 16.90 8.28
N LEU A 122 -0.65 16.91 8.49
CA LEU A 122 -1.53 15.88 7.95
C LEU A 122 -1.55 15.93 6.43
N LYS A 123 -1.69 17.12 5.82
CA LYS A 123 -1.68 17.27 4.35
C LYS A 123 -0.38 16.76 3.73
N SER A 124 0.77 17.14 4.30
CA SER A 124 2.07 16.66 3.83
C SER A 124 2.20 15.14 3.98
N PHE A 125 1.71 14.58 5.09
CA PHE A 125 1.69 13.14 5.27
C PHE A 125 0.80 12.43 4.23
N LEU A 126 -0.42 12.90 3.99
CA LEU A 126 -1.36 12.31 3.04
C LEU A 126 -0.80 12.28 1.62
N SER A 127 -0.15 13.36 1.17
CA SER A 127 0.51 13.41 -0.12
C SER A 127 1.63 12.35 -0.25
N LYS A 128 2.46 12.19 0.80
CA LYS A 128 3.47 11.13 0.83
C LYS A 128 2.84 9.75 0.86
N TYR A 129 1.78 9.58 1.63
CA TYR A 129 1.09 8.32 1.83
C TYR A 129 0.48 7.83 0.52
N ASP A 130 -0.23 8.70 -0.20
CA ASP A 130 -0.78 8.44 -1.53
C ASP A 130 0.30 8.02 -2.54
N SER A 131 1.37 8.82 -2.64
CA SER A 131 2.50 8.47 -3.52
C SER A 131 3.10 7.09 -3.21
N GLN A 132 3.23 6.74 -1.93
CA GLN A 132 3.77 5.44 -1.52
C GLN A 132 2.78 4.30 -1.76
N GLN A 133 1.48 4.50 -1.53
CA GLN A 133 0.45 3.49 -1.82
C GLN A 133 0.41 3.17 -3.32
N ALA A 134 0.48 4.18 -4.19
CA ALA A 134 0.58 3.98 -5.63
C ALA A 134 1.80 3.13 -6.01
N LYS A 135 2.98 3.41 -5.42
CA LYS A 135 4.19 2.61 -5.65
C LYS A 135 4.07 1.18 -5.12
N HIS A 136 3.46 0.99 -3.97
CA HIS A 136 3.21 -0.35 -3.42
C HIS A 136 2.31 -1.17 -4.34
N GLN A 137 1.26 -0.54 -4.88
CA GLN A 137 0.35 -1.17 -5.83
C GLN A 137 1.08 -1.64 -7.10
N VAL A 138 1.91 -0.77 -7.68
CA VAL A 138 2.73 -1.12 -8.86
C VAL A 138 3.67 -2.30 -8.57
N VAL A 139 4.27 -2.36 -7.38
CA VAL A 139 5.11 -3.51 -7.00
C VAL A 139 4.28 -4.77 -6.88
N LEU A 140 3.15 -4.74 -6.18
CA LEU A 140 2.30 -5.91 -6.00
C LEU A 140 1.77 -6.44 -7.34
N GLU A 141 1.31 -5.57 -8.23
CA GLU A 141 0.88 -5.95 -9.59
C GLU A 141 1.97 -6.67 -10.38
N LYS A 142 3.21 -6.12 -10.37
CA LYS A 142 4.37 -6.75 -11.03
C LYS A 142 4.74 -8.11 -10.42
N LEU A 143 4.35 -8.37 -9.18
CA LEU A 143 4.60 -9.66 -8.52
C LEU A 143 3.53 -10.69 -8.87
N GLU A 144 2.31 -10.28 -9.20
CA GLU A 144 1.26 -11.22 -9.62
C GLU A 144 1.65 -12.00 -10.87
N GLU A 145 2.36 -11.36 -11.80
CA GLU A 145 2.84 -11.99 -13.03
C GLU A 145 3.92 -13.06 -12.78
N LYS A 146 4.56 -13.05 -11.61
CA LYS A 146 5.74 -13.87 -11.28
C LYS A 146 5.46 -14.98 -10.29
N VAL A 147 4.27 -15.01 -9.69
CA VAL A 147 3.91 -15.97 -8.64
C VAL A 147 2.77 -16.86 -9.12
N PRO A 148 2.78 -18.17 -8.82
CA PRO A 148 1.66 -19.05 -9.15
C PRO A 148 0.31 -18.52 -8.63
N GLU A 149 -0.72 -18.64 -9.46
CA GLU A 149 -2.07 -18.09 -9.24
C GLU A 149 -2.64 -18.43 -7.85
N GLN A 150 -2.41 -19.66 -7.37
CA GLN A 150 -2.89 -20.15 -6.07
C GLN A 150 -2.35 -19.35 -4.88
N ILE A 151 -1.11 -18.86 -4.96
CA ILE A 151 -0.49 -18.06 -3.90
C ILE A 151 -1.01 -16.60 -3.99
N MET A 152 -1.35 -16.16 -5.20
CA MET A 152 -1.70 -14.77 -5.46
C MET A 152 -3.18 -14.44 -5.21
N GLU A 153 -4.07 -15.43 -5.23
CA GLU A 153 -5.48 -15.23 -4.95
C GLU A 153 -5.73 -14.57 -3.59
N LYS A 154 -5.12 -15.10 -2.52
CA LYS A 154 -5.21 -14.50 -1.17
C LYS A 154 -4.61 -13.09 -1.11
N VAL A 155 -3.48 -12.89 -1.77
CA VAL A 155 -2.81 -11.57 -1.80
C VAL A 155 -3.68 -10.54 -2.52
N ARG A 156 -4.36 -10.94 -3.61
CA ARG A 156 -5.30 -10.08 -4.35
C ARG A 156 -6.52 -9.72 -3.53
N GLU A 157 -7.12 -10.68 -2.84
CA GLU A 157 -8.28 -10.42 -1.98
C GLU A 157 -7.93 -9.38 -0.91
N GLN A 158 -6.81 -9.58 -0.21
CA GLN A 158 -6.32 -8.65 0.81
C GLN A 158 -5.96 -7.28 0.23
N ARG A 159 -5.37 -7.25 -0.96
CA ARG A 159 -5.07 -6.00 -1.67
C ARG A 159 -6.34 -5.24 -2.03
N GLN A 160 -7.35 -5.93 -2.54
CA GLN A 160 -8.61 -5.31 -2.92
C GLN A 160 -9.33 -4.69 -1.72
N GLU A 161 -9.43 -5.45 -0.62
CA GLU A 161 -10.01 -4.98 0.63
C GLU A 161 -9.26 -3.73 1.16
N HIS A 162 -7.93 -3.75 1.04
CA HIS A 162 -7.08 -2.63 1.43
C HIS A 162 -7.27 -1.39 0.54
N LEU A 163 -7.32 -1.56 -0.78
CA LEU A 163 -7.59 -0.47 -1.73
C LEU A 163 -8.95 0.16 -1.46
N GLU A 164 -9.95 -0.64 -1.14
CA GLU A 164 -11.28 -0.15 -0.78
C GLU A 164 -11.24 0.70 0.49
N ARG A 165 -10.61 0.21 1.56
CA ARG A 165 -10.45 0.99 2.81
C ARG A 165 -9.67 2.27 2.60
N TYR A 166 -8.58 2.19 1.85
CA TYR A 166 -7.74 3.34 1.51
C TYR A 166 -8.54 4.40 0.72
N ASN A 167 -9.26 3.98 -0.33
CA ASN A 167 -10.08 4.87 -1.13
C ASN A 167 -11.22 5.50 -0.31
N GLN A 168 -11.85 4.73 0.57
CA GLN A 168 -12.88 5.26 1.48
C GLN A 168 -12.32 6.34 2.41
N LEU A 169 -11.12 6.14 2.95
CA LEU A 169 -10.43 7.13 3.76
C LEU A 169 -10.15 8.39 2.95
N MET A 170 -9.48 8.27 1.80
CA MET A 170 -9.11 9.42 0.97
C MET A 170 -10.33 10.22 0.50
N ASN A 171 -11.39 9.55 0.02
CA ASN A 171 -12.63 10.21 -0.37
C ASN A 171 -13.28 10.97 0.80
N ARG A 172 -13.25 10.37 2.00
CA ARG A 172 -13.80 11.04 3.20
C ARG A 172 -13.01 12.29 3.55
N LEU A 173 -11.68 12.23 3.47
CA LEU A 173 -10.80 13.36 3.74
C LEU A 173 -11.04 14.49 2.72
N GLU A 174 -11.16 14.16 1.44
CA GLU A 174 -11.44 15.12 0.37
C GLU A 174 -12.81 15.79 0.54
N VAL A 175 -13.87 15.02 0.82
CA VAL A 175 -15.21 15.58 1.06
C VAL A 175 -15.22 16.52 2.26
N LYS A 176 -14.49 16.20 3.32
CA LYS A 176 -14.37 17.07 4.49
C LYS A 176 -13.63 18.37 4.15
N GLU A 177 -12.57 18.32 3.36
CA GLU A 177 -11.82 19.49 2.89
C GLU A 177 -12.70 20.40 2.01
N GLN A 178 -13.40 19.85 1.01
CA GLN A 178 -14.30 20.59 0.12
C GLN A 178 -15.44 21.30 0.89
N ARG A 179 -16.01 20.64 1.90
CA ARG A 179 -17.05 21.23 2.75
C ARG A 179 -16.56 22.41 3.59
N ARG A 180 -15.26 22.47 3.88
CA ARG A 180 -14.64 23.59 4.63
C ARG A 180 -14.34 24.77 3.69
N GLY A 181 -13.75 24.52 2.52
CA GLY A 181 -13.46 25.57 1.55
C GLY A 181 -14.69 26.33 1.03
N ASN A 182 -15.87 25.71 1.07
CA ASN A 182 -17.14 26.37 0.71
C ASN A 182 -17.77 27.22 1.84
N LYS A 183 -17.18 27.23 3.05
CA LYS A 183 -17.69 27.99 4.21
C LYS A 183 -16.89 29.28 4.48
N GLU A 184 -15.78 29.50 3.79
CA GLU A 184 -14.97 30.72 3.82
C GLU A 184 -15.38 31.69 2.70
#